data_AF-A0A2J1DQZ0-F1
#
_entry.id   AF-A0A2J1DQZ0-F1
#
_cell.length_a   1.000
_cell.length_b   1.000
_cell.length_c   1.000
_cell.angle_alpha   90.00
_cell.angle_beta   90.00
_cell.angle_gamma   90.00
#
_symmetry.space_group_name_H-M   'P 1'
#
loop_
_entity.id
_entity.type
_entity.pdbx_description
1 polymer ?
#
loop_
_entity_poly.entity_id
_entity_poly.type
_entity_poly.pdbx_seq_one_letter_code
_entity_poly.pdbx_strand_id
1 'polypeptide(L)' 'MDFNYVAYGQDKRLVKGKIPATSMEAAQRLLSHSGYQILSIKPLTPFFNTAGSFNFSKVKPREVILFSR' A
#
# COMPACT_ATOMS: atom_id res chain seq x y z
N MET A 1 0.65 2.91 -11.56
CA MET A 1 1.15 2.96 -10.18
C MET A 1 0.08 3.56 -9.32
N ASP A 2 -0.02 3.15 -8.05
CA ASP A 2 -0.90 3.81 -7.10
C ASP A 2 -0.16 4.95 -6.41
N PHE A 3 -0.85 6.07 -6.24
CA PHE A 3 -0.35 7.22 -5.50
C PHE A 3 -1.33 7.56 -4.39
N ASN A 4 -0.82 7.80 -3.18
CA ASN A 4 -1.60 8.47 -2.15
C ASN A 4 -1.53 9.97 -2.40
N TYR A 5 -2.68 10.63 -2.36
CA TYR A 5 -2.74 12.08 -2.43
C TYR A 5 -3.46 12.66 -1.23
N VAL A 6 -3.05 13.86 -0.85
CA VAL A 6 -3.71 14.74 0.10
C VAL A 6 -3.97 16.06 -0.61
N ALA A 7 -5.23 16.45 -0.70
CA ALA A 7 -5.66 17.66 -1.38
C ALA A 7 -6.80 18.35 -0.63
N TYR A 8 -6.97 19.65 -0.83
CA TYR A 8 -8.17 20.36 -0.40
C TYR A 8 -9.26 20.23 -1.47
N GLY A 9 -10.45 19.79 -1.05
CA GLY A 9 -11.67 19.91 -1.83
C GLY A 9 -12.18 21.35 -1.84
N GLN A 10 -13.20 21.62 -2.66
CA GLN A 10 -13.76 22.97 -2.82
C GLN A 10 -14.31 23.55 -1.50
N ASP A 11 -14.75 22.69 -0.58
CA ASP A 11 -15.22 23.07 0.76
C ASP A 11 -14.07 23.39 1.74
N LYS A 12 -12.83 23.52 1.26
CA LYS A 12 -11.59 23.58 2.07
C LYS A 12 -11.40 22.39 3.01
N ARG A 13 -12.09 21.28 2.75
CA ARG A 13 -11.94 20.04 3.50
C ARG A 13 -10.73 19.27 2.98
N LEU A 14 -9.94 18.73 3.90
CA LEU A 14 -8.78 17.91 3.56
C LEU A 14 -9.27 16.52 3.13
N VAL A 15 -9.08 16.20 1.86
CA VAL A 15 -9.43 14.94 1.23
C VAL A 15 -8.16 14.13 1.01
N LYS A 16 -8.17 12.90 1.51
CA LYS A 16 -7.09 11.92 1.31
C LYS A 16 -7.62 10.74 0.52
N GLY A 17 -6.90 10.34 -0.52
CA GLY A 17 -7.35 9.28 -1.41
C GLY A 17 -6.20 8.57 -2.10
N LYS A 18 -6.56 7.49 -2.80
CA LYS A 18 -5.66 6.76 -3.70
C LYS A 18 -6.06 7.13 -5.12
N ILE A 19 -5.08 7.45 -5.96
CA ILE A 19 -5.31 7.66 -7.39
C ILE A 19 -4.40 6.73 -8.20
N PRO A 20 -4.97 5.89 -9.08
CA PRO A 20 -4.18 5.15 -10.05
C PRO A 20 -3.73 6.12 -11.14
N ALA A 21 -2.41 6.31 -11.28
CA ALA A 21 -1.85 7.18 -12.30
C ALA A 21 -0.59 6.58 -12.94
N THR A 22 -0.27 7.04 -14.14
CA THR A 22 0.92 6.61 -14.88
C THR A 22 2.20 7.25 -14.35
N SER A 23 2.13 8.48 -13.83
CA SER A 23 3.24 9.21 -13.22
C SER A 23 2.76 10.18 -12.15
N MET A 24 3.69 10.74 -11.37
CA MET A 24 3.40 11.77 -10.37
C MET A 24 2.83 13.04 -11.04
N GLU A 25 3.40 13.51 -12.16
CA GLU A 25 2.83 14.67 -12.86
C GLU A 25 1.44 14.37 -13.43
N ALA A 26 1.18 13.14 -13.88
CA ALA A 26 -0.14 12.74 -14.36
C ALA A 26 -1.16 12.76 -13.21
N ALA A 27 -0.81 12.26 -12.03
CA ALA A 27 -1.66 12.35 -10.84
C ALA A 27 -1.95 13.81 -10.46
N GLN A 28 -0.93 14.67 -10.53
CA GLN A 28 -1.08 16.09 -10.24
C GLN A 28 -2.03 16.77 -11.22
N ARG A 29 -1.87 16.50 -12.52
CA ARG A 29 -2.75 17.03 -13.56
C ARG A 29 -4.20 16.59 -13.38
N LEU A 30 -4.43 15.31 -13.05
CA LEU A 30 -5.78 14.78 -12.81
C LEU A 30 -6.44 15.48 -11.62
N LEU A 31 -5.73 15.59 -10.50
CA LEU A 31 -6.26 16.24 -9.29
C LEU A 31 -6.54 17.73 -9.51
N SER A 32 -5.62 18.44 -10.17
CA SER A 32 -5.81 19.85 -10.53
C SER A 32 -6.96 20.04 -11.51
N HIS A 33 -7.13 19.14 -12.48
CA HIS A 33 -8.24 19.20 -13.45
C HIS A 33 -9.61 18.99 -12.76
N SER A 34 -9.67 18.14 -11.74
CA SER A 34 -10.86 17.95 -10.91
C SER A 34 -11.12 19.07 -9.88
N GLY A 35 -10.29 20.13 -9.87
CA GLY A 35 -10.48 21.29 -8.98
C GLY A 35 -10.03 21.05 -7.54
N TYR A 36 -9.23 20.03 -7.28
CA TYR A 36 -8.61 19.80 -5.97
C TYR A 36 -7.27 20.52 -5.88
N GLN A 37 -7.04 21.21 -4.76
CA GLN A 37 -5.77 21.87 -4.48
C GLN A 37 -4.82 20.88 -3.80
N ILE A 38 -3.74 20.52 -4.49
CA ILE A 38 -2.84 19.45 -4.09
C ILE A 38 -1.87 19.95 -3.02
N LEU A 39 -1.79 19.24 -1.89
CA LEU A 39 -0.84 19.52 -0.81
C LEU A 39 0.34 18.56 -0.84
N SER A 40 0.06 17.28 -1.09
CA SER A 40 1.09 16.25 -1.13
C SER A 40 0.63 15.07 -1.97
N ILE A 41 1.52 14.59 -2.84
CA ILE A 41 1.35 13.35 -3.59
C ILE A 41 2.56 12.48 -3.28
N LYS A 42 2.32 11.25 -2.82
CA LYS A 42 3.37 10.29 -2.52
C LYS A 42 3.13 8.99 -3.29
N PRO A 43 4.15 8.44 -3.96
CA PRO A 43 4.04 7.13 -4.57
C PRO A 43 3.74 6.09 -3.50
N LEU A 44 2.79 5.20 -3.80
CA LEU A 44 2.53 4.04 -2.97
C LEU A 44 3.60 3.01 -3.29
N THR A 45 4.79 3.17 -2.72
CA THR A 45 5.84 2.15 -2.83
C THR A 45 5.50 1.01 -1.87
N PRO A 46 5.20 -0.20 -2.37
CA PRO A 46 5.14 -1.36 -1.49
C PRO A 46 6.58 -1.60 -0.98
N PHE A 47 6.89 -1.11 0.22
CA PHE A 47 8.17 -1.35 0.90
C PHE A 47 8.36 -2.83 1.33
N PHE A 48 7.65 -3.75 0.70
CA PHE A 48 7.74 -5.19 0.95
C PHE A 48 8.06 -5.89 -0.36
N ASN A 49 9.35 -5.89 -0.72
CA ASN A 49 9.91 -7.08 -1.34
C ASN A 49 9.95 -8.16 -0.23
N THR A 50 8.84 -8.82 0.04
CA THR A 50 8.87 -10.16 0.64
C THR A 50 9.37 -11.14 -0.41
N ALA A 51 10.59 -10.91 -0.92
CA ALA A 51 11.39 -11.87 -1.65
C ALA A 51 12.02 -12.87 -0.66
N GLY A 52 11.25 -13.26 0.34
CA GLY A 52 11.58 -14.25 1.34
C GLY A 52 10.33 -15.09 1.50
N SER A 53 10.12 -16.00 0.55
CA SER A 53 9.26 -17.16 0.75
C SER A 53 9.78 -17.89 1.99
N PHE A 54 9.33 -17.48 3.17
CA PHE A 54 9.45 -18.30 4.37
C PHE A 54 8.50 -19.47 4.17
N ASN A 55 8.98 -20.46 3.42
CA ASN A 55 8.45 -21.81 3.44
C ASN A 55 8.65 -22.31 4.86
N PHE A 56 7.69 -22.00 5.74
CA PHE A 56 7.52 -22.72 6.98
C PHE A 56 7.10 -24.14 6.58
N SER A 57 8.10 -24.98 6.31
CA SER A 57 7.88 -26.40 6.15
C SER A 57 7.19 -26.87 7.42
N LYS A 58 5.94 -27.28 7.28
CA LYS A 58 5.12 -27.83 8.35
C LYS A 58 5.81 -29.13 8.78
N VAL A 59 6.72 -29.04 9.75
CA VAL A 59 7.32 -30.21 10.38
C VAL A 59 6.16 -31.00 10.96
N LYS A 60 5.79 -32.10 10.29
CA LYS A 60 4.80 -33.03 10.83
C LYS A 60 5.41 -33.57 12.12
N PRO A 61 4.75 -33.44 13.28
CA PRO A 61 5.22 -34.07 14.48
C PRO A 61 5.20 -35.58 14.23
N ARG A 62 6.36 -36.18 13.98
CA ARG A 62 6.51 -37.63 13.99
C ARG A 62 6.47 -38.02 15.46
N GLU A 63 5.27 -38.42 15.88
CA GLU A 63 4.93 -39.24 17.03
C GLU A 63 5.96 -39.23 18.17
N VAL A 64 5.62 -38.51 19.25
CA VAL A 64 6.31 -38.66 20.53
C VAL A 64 5.78 -39.92 21.19
N ILE A 65 6.51 -41.04 21.07
CA ILE A 65 6.17 -42.26 21.82
C ILE A 65 6.81 -42.13 23.21
N LEU A 66 5.98 -41.85 24.21
CA LEU A 66 6.36 -41.85 25.62
C LEU A 66 6.20 -43.28 26.16
N PHE A 67 7.30 -43.91 26.57
CA PHE A 67 7.23 -45.15 27.32
C PHE A 67 7.15 -44.86 28.82
N SER A 68 6.08 -45.32 29.47
CA SER A 68 5.96 -45.35 30.92
C SER A 68 5.85 -46.80 31.39
N ARG A 69 6.79 -47.15 32.28
CA ARG A 69 7.00 -48.39 33.08
C ARG A 69 6.40 -49.70 32.54
#